data_AF-A0AAV7WMY0-F1
#
_entry.id   AF-A0AAV7WMY0-F1
#
_cell.length_a   1.000
_cell.length_b   1.000
_cell.length_c   1.000
_cell.angle_alpha   90.00
_cell.angle_beta   90.00
_cell.angle_gamma   90.00
#
_symmetry.space_group_name_H-M   'P 1'
#
loop_
_entity.id
_entity.type
_entity.pdbx_description
1 polymer ?
#
loop_
_entity_poly.entity_id
_entity_poly.type
_entity_poly.pdbx_seq_one_letter_code
_entity_poly.pdbx_strand_id
1 'polypeptide(L)'
;MFKDHYCLRWSNRGIHKVGDLFHSGSHFKSFEELSVEFALEKTDFFKFLQIRAYLLTSMTQGWHIDKIKLMEVSRHPTSCGIKNLYPLLLNAILDDQAFLVKKWEGRVGAKEIEVCESMEMARTVLLFASPQAQHFMVLYNLYYTPAKIASWGKTMGIMCPRCGSQNADLCHMFFQCVKLESLITGISDILKKILKQTIYLTPQMVLLGVDHAVCNSRDRYFLFIAMSVFRSCIASLWRDIDPPRFKQWFSRLLSMYHLENSLYELKGAAAGKRLTRVWAPLSAWLSGPREYVN
;
A
#
# COMPACT_ATOMS: atom_id res chain seq x y z
N MET A 1 -17.72 19.02 -11.83
CA MET A 1 -17.11 20.01 -10.91
C MET A 1 -18.26 20.81 -10.31
N PHE A 2 -18.75 20.43 -9.14
CA PHE A 2 -19.89 21.09 -8.48
C PHE A 2 -19.43 22.47 -7.99
N LYS A 3 -19.83 23.54 -8.69
CA LYS A 3 -19.73 24.91 -8.17
C LYS A 3 -20.83 25.09 -7.12
N ASP A 4 -20.54 24.66 -5.89
CA ASP A 4 -21.41 24.90 -4.75
C ASP A 4 -21.49 26.42 -4.51
N HIS A 5 -22.68 27.02 -4.70
CA HIS A 5 -22.92 28.46 -4.58
C HIS A 5 -22.60 29.00 -3.16
N TYR A 6 -22.60 28.10 -2.17
CA TYR A 6 -22.19 28.40 -0.79
C TYR A 6 -20.68 28.58 -0.66
N CYS A 7 -19.88 27.76 -1.34
CA CYS A 7 -18.42 27.87 -1.30
C CYS A 7 -17.93 29.17 -1.93
N LEU A 8 -18.59 29.64 -3.01
CA LEU A 8 -18.31 30.95 -3.60
C LEU A 8 -18.67 32.10 -2.65
N ARG A 9 -19.81 32.00 -1.94
CA ARG A 9 -20.25 33.02 -0.98
C ARG A 9 -19.29 33.14 0.22
N TRP A 10 -18.87 32.01 0.78
CA TRP A 10 -17.91 31.98 1.89
C TRP A 10 -16.53 32.45 1.44
N SER A 11 -16.12 32.09 0.22
CA SER A 11 -14.86 32.58 -0.35
C SER A 11 -14.85 34.09 -0.58
N ASN A 12 -15.94 34.67 -1.07
CA ASN A 12 -16.09 36.12 -1.20
C ASN A 12 -16.09 36.86 0.15
N ARG A 13 -16.37 36.14 1.25
CA ARG A 13 -16.35 36.67 2.63
C ARG A 13 -15.01 36.47 3.32
N GLY A 14 -14.00 35.93 2.64
CA GLY A 14 -12.64 35.77 3.18
C GLY A 14 -12.30 34.38 3.71
N ILE A 15 -13.22 33.41 3.64
CA ILE A 15 -12.95 32.02 4.02
C ILE A 15 -12.40 31.28 2.81
N HIS A 16 -11.08 31.20 2.70
CA HIS A 16 -10.40 30.62 1.54
C HIS A 16 -9.84 29.22 1.82
N LYS A 17 -9.54 28.94 3.08
CA LYS A 17 -8.91 27.68 3.51
C LYS A 17 -9.61 27.11 4.74
N VAL A 18 -9.45 25.80 4.95
CA VAL A 18 -10.09 25.11 6.08
C VAL A 18 -9.49 25.61 7.41
N GLY A 19 -8.21 25.99 7.40
CA GLY A 19 -7.54 26.63 8.54
C GLY A 19 -8.19 27.93 9.03
N ASP A 20 -8.94 28.66 8.20
CA ASP A 20 -9.61 29.91 8.61
C ASP A 20 -10.73 29.64 9.64
N LEU A 21 -11.23 28.40 9.67
CA LEU A 21 -12.27 27.92 10.60
C LEU A 21 -11.72 27.52 11.98
N PHE A 22 -10.40 27.57 12.17
CA PHE A 22 -9.75 27.19 13.42
C PHE A 22 -9.08 28.41 14.07
N HIS A 23 -8.95 28.36 15.39
CA HIS A 23 -8.09 29.27 16.11
C HIS A 23 -6.61 29.02 15.74
N SER A 24 -5.70 29.90 16.15
CA SER A 24 -4.25 29.67 16.03
C SER A 24 -3.75 28.41 16.77
N GLY A 25 -4.61 27.80 17.59
CA GLY A 25 -4.49 26.43 18.10
C GLY A 25 -5.59 25.53 17.55
N SER A 26 -5.42 24.21 17.67
CA SER A 26 -6.21 23.15 17.03
C SER A 26 -7.72 23.10 17.31
N HIS A 27 -8.34 24.14 17.86
CA HIS A 27 -9.74 24.25 18.22
C HIS A 27 -10.55 24.95 17.13
N PHE A 28 -11.67 24.33 16.76
CA PHE A 28 -12.63 24.87 15.78
C PHE A 28 -13.35 26.09 16.36
N LYS A 29 -13.46 27.17 15.58
CA LYS A 29 -14.20 28.38 15.98
C LYS A 29 -15.70 28.08 16.10
N SER A 30 -16.37 28.72 17.05
CA SER A 30 -17.83 28.74 17.16
C SER A 30 -18.45 29.49 15.98
N PHE A 31 -19.75 29.30 15.77
CA PHE A 31 -20.43 30.00 14.68
C PHE A 31 -20.53 31.50 14.96
N GLU A 32 -20.70 31.88 16.23
CA GLU A 32 -20.75 33.25 16.68
C GLU A 32 -19.43 33.98 16.35
N GLU A 33 -18.29 33.36 16.63
CA GLU A 33 -16.96 33.89 16.29
C GLU A 33 -16.78 34.08 14.78
N LEU A 34 -17.14 33.07 13.98
CA LEU A 34 -17.05 33.16 12.51
C LEU A 34 -18.04 34.15 11.91
N SER A 35 -19.20 34.34 12.55
CA SER A 35 -20.19 35.34 12.13
C SER A 35 -19.68 36.76 12.35
N VAL A 36 -18.93 36.99 13.43
CA VAL A 36 -18.28 38.27 13.70
C VAL A 36 -17.08 38.50 12.76
N GLU A 37 -16.26 37.47 12.52
CA GLU A 37 -15.02 37.59 11.75
C GLU A 37 -15.24 37.67 10.23
N PHE A 38 -16.19 36.90 9.69
CA PHE A 38 -16.43 36.78 8.25
C PHE A 38 -17.83 37.26 7.82
N ALA A 39 -18.56 37.95 8.71
CA ALA A 39 -19.92 38.42 8.45
C ALA A 39 -20.84 37.30 7.94
N LEU A 40 -20.81 36.12 8.57
CA LEU A 40 -21.69 35.00 8.22
C LEU A 40 -23.13 35.30 8.67
N GLU A 41 -24.10 34.91 7.84
CA GLU A 41 -25.53 35.09 8.14
C GLU A 41 -26.09 33.85 8.83
N LYS A 42 -27.21 33.98 9.55
CA LYS A 42 -27.88 32.83 10.20
C LYS A 42 -28.20 31.68 9.22
N THR A 43 -28.39 31.98 7.94
CA THR A 43 -28.60 30.97 6.88
C THR A 43 -27.39 30.06 6.64
N ASP A 44 -26.19 30.51 7.03
CA ASP A 44 -24.94 29.75 6.90
C ASP A 44 -24.70 28.78 8.07
N PHE A 45 -25.49 28.88 9.15
CA PHE A 45 -25.32 28.07 10.36
C PHE A 45 -25.40 26.56 10.08
N PHE A 46 -26.35 26.14 9.26
CA PHE A 46 -26.49 24.73 8.92
C PHE A 46 -25.29 24.20 8.11
N LYS A 47 -24.75 25.00 7.19
CA LYS A 47 -23.55 24.65 6.42
C LYS A 47 -22.33 24.58 7.33
N PHE A 48 -22.20 25.50 8.29
CA PHE A 48 -21.19 25.44 9.34
C PHE A 48 -21.28 24.12 10.12
N LEU A 49 -22.49 23.71 10.55
CA LEU A 49 -22.67 22.43 11.25
C LEU A 49 -22.28 21.22 10.38
N GLN A 50 -22.63 21.23 9.09
CA GLN A 50 -22.24 20.17 8.16
C GLN A 50 -20.72 20.07 8.00
N ILE A 51 -20.04 21.20 7.79
CA ILE A 51 -18.58 21.27 7.64
C ILE A 51 -17.90 20.86 8.95
N ARG A 52 -18.38 21.36 10.09
CA ARG A 52 -17.87 21.01 11.42
C ARG A 52 -18.03 19.52 11.70
N ALA A 53 -19.21 18.95 11.46
CA ALA A 53 -19.46 17.53 11.68
C ALA A 53 -18.57 16.67 10.78
N TYR A 54 -18.43 17.04 9.50
CA TYR A 54 -17.55 16.35 8.56
C TYR A 54 -16.09 16.41 9.01
N LEU A 55 -15.59 17.59 9.38
CA LEU A 55 -14.20 17.78 9.80
C LEU A 55 -13.90 17.05 11.11
N LEU A 56 -14.78 17.16 12.12
CA LEU A 56 -14.60 16.44 13.39
C LEU A 56 -14.63 14.92 13.19
N THR A 57 -15.56 14.41 12.38
CA THR A 57 -15.61 12.98 12.05
C THR A 57 -14.34 12.54 11.31
N SER A 58 -13.87 13.34 10.35
CA SER A 58 -12.64 13.05 9.60
C SER A 58 -11.39 13.11 10.49
N MET A 59 -11.35 14.05 11.45
CA MET A 59 -10.29 14.17 12.44
C MET A 59 -10.23 12.97 13.37
N THR A 60 -11.38 12.45 13.82
CA THR A 60 -11.44 11.20 14.60
C THR A 60 -11.01 9.97 13.79
N GLN A 61 -11.06 10.04 12.45
CA GLN A 61 -10.59 9.01 11.53
C GLN A 61 -9.12 9.19 11.09
N GLY A 62 -8.36 10.08 11.75
CA GLY A 62 -6.91 10.24 11.52
C GLY A 62 -6.50 11.31 10.52
N TRP A 63 -7.40 12.26 10.19
CA TRP A 63 -7.04 13.48 9.47
C TRP A 63 -6.61 14.58 10.46
N HIS A 64 -5.31 14.68 10.75
CA HIS A 64 -4.78 15.77 11.57
C HIS A 64 -4.77 17.10 10.80
N ILE A 65 -4.79 18.22 11.53
CA ILE A 65 -4.70 19.59 10.98
C ILE A 65 -3.49 19.73 10.05
N ASP A 66 -2.41 19.00 10.28
CA ASP A 66 -1.23 19.02 9.43
C ASP A 66 -1.46 18.42 8.04
N LYS A 67 -2.37 17.43 7.89
CA LYS A 67 -2.82 16.93 6.58
C LYS A 67 -3.69 17.94 5.84
N ILE A 68 -4.48 18.75 6.57
CA ILE A 68 -5.28 19.85 6.02
C ILE A 68 -4.35 20.97 5.53
N LYS A 69 -3.37 21.37 6.35
CA LYS A 69 -2.30 22.32 5.94
C LYS A 69 -1.54 21.83 4.71
N LEU A 70 -1.32 20.53 4.58
CA LEU A 70 -0.65 19.92 3.42
C LEU A 70 -1.44 20.10 2.12
N MET A 71 -2.77 19.96 2.17
CA MET A 71 -3.66 20.24 1.03
C MET A 71 -3.70 21.74 0.68
N GLU A 72 -3.60 22.62 1.69
CA GLU A 72 -3.60 24.07 1.50
C GLU A 72 -2.31 24.57 0.85
N VAL A 73 -1.13 24.09 1.29
CA VAL A 73 0.18 24.42 0.70
C VAL A 73 0.28 23.94 -0.75
N SER A 74 -0.37 22.83 -1.09
CA SER A 74 -0.38 22.27 -2.45
C SER A 74 -1.13 23.12 -3.48
N ARG A 75 -1.98 24.07 -3.05
CA ARG A 75 -2.77 24.94 -3.94
C ARG A 75 -2.07 26.23 -4.34
N HIS A 76 -1.06 26.67 -3.59
CA HIS A 76 -0.32 27.91 -3.85
C HIS A 76 1.19 27.69 -3.67
N PRO A 77 1.91 27.19 -4.70
CA PRO A 77 3.35 27.00 -4.60
C PRO A 77 4.05 28.36 -4.63
N THR A 78 4.43 28.88 -3.45
CA THR A 78 5.39 29.98 -3.34
C THR A 78 6.82 29.42 -3.42
N SER A 79 7.80 30.26 -3.77
CA SER A 79 9.21 29.87 -3.92
C SER A 79 9.86 29.28 -2.65
N CYS A 80 9.23 29.45 -1.48
CA CYS A 80 9.64 28.87 -0.20
C CYS A 80 8.78 27.67 0.26
N GLY A 81 7.79 27.27 -0.54
CA GLY A 81 6.79 26.25 -0.20
C GLY A 81 7.39 24.88 0.10
N ILE A 82 8.47 24.49 -0.59
CA ILE A 82 9.12 23.18 -0.40
C ILE A 82 9.74 23.04 1.01
N LYS A 83 10.36 24.11 1.54
CA LYS A 83 11.00 24.09 2.87
C LYS A 83 9.97 23.91 3.99
N ASN A 84 8.79 24.50 3.83
CA ASN A 84 7.69 24.40 4.80
C ASN A 84 6.85 23.13 4.60
N LEU A 85 6.80 22.61 3.37
CA LEU A 85 6.09 21.37 3.03
C LEU A 85 6.86 20.13 3.49
N TYR A 86 8.19 20.14 3.43
CA TYR A 86 9.03 18.99 3.79
C TYR A 86 8.80 18.47 5.23
N PRO A 87 8.84 19.28 6.30
CA PRO A 87 8.58 18.79 7.65
C PRO A 87 7.13 18.34 7.85
N LEU A 88 6.16 18.96 7.16
CA LEU A 88 4.76 18.53 7.21
C LEU A 88 4.56 17.19 6.50
N LEU A 89 5.18 16.99 5.34
CA LEU A 89 5.22 15.70 4.64
C LEU A 89 5.92 14.65 5.48
N LEU A 90 7.05 14.99 6.09
CA LEU A 90 7.82 14.07 6.92
C LEU A 90 7.02 13.63 8.15
N ASN A 91 6.40 14.55 8.87
CA ASN A 91 5.53 14.24 10.02
C ASN A 91 4.31 13.42 9.58
N ALA A 92 3.67 13.78 8.46
CA ALA A 92 2.56 13.01 7.91
C ALA A 92 2.99 11.59 7.52
N ILE A 93 4.21 11.40 7.00
CA ILE A 93 4.77 10.08 6.67
C ILE A 93 5.07 9.28 7.95
N LEU A 94 5.63 9.90 8.99
CA LEU A 94 5.96 9.23 10.26
C LEU A 94 4.70 8.78 11.01
N ASP A 95 3.69 9.64 11.11
CA ASP A 95 2.38 9.29 11.69
C ASP A 95 1.70 8.16 10.89
N ASP A 96 1.87 8.20 9.56
CA ASP A 96 1.34 7.16 8.68
C ASP A 96 2.06 5.82 8.85
N GLN A 97 3.36 5.79 9.18
CA GLN A 97 4.07 4.54 9.48
C GLN A 97 3.53 3.85 10.73
N ALA A 98 3.38 4.57 11.85
CA ALA A 98 2.82 4.02 13.08
C ALA A 98 1.36 3.54 12.88
N PHE A 99 0.59 4.29 12.08
CA PHE A 99 -0.75 3.90 11.67
C PHE A 99 -0.76 2.61 10.82
N LEU A 100 0.16 2.49 9.85
CA LEU A 100 0.30 1.29 9.02
C LEU A 100 0.68 0.06 9.82
N VAL A 101 1.61 0.18 10.79
CA VAL A 101 1.99 -0.92 11.68
C VAL A 101 0.75 -1.47 12.38
N LYS A 102 0.02 -0.61 13.13
CA LYS A 102 -1.20 -1.03 13.86
C LYS A 102 -2.25 -1.65 12.93
N LYS A 103 -2.43 -1.06 11.74
CA LYS A 103 -3.38 -1.55 10.75
C LYS A 103 -3.00 -2.93 10.22
N TRP A 104 -1.72 -3.20 10.00
CA TRP A 104 -1.23 -4.49 9.52
C TRP A 104 -1.21 -5.55 10.62
N GLU A 105 -0.87 -5.18 11.86
CA GLU A 105 -0.95 -6.08 13.02
C GLU A 105 -2.35 -6.66 13.17
N GLY A 106 -3.38 -5.81 13.10
CA GLY A 106 -4.78 -6.25 13.19
C GLY A 106 -5.27 -7.09 11.99
N ARG A 107 -4.62 -7.00 10.83
CA ARG A 107 -5.02 -7.70 9.59
C ARG A 107 -4.34 -9.05 9.42
N VAL A 108 -3.04 -9.08 9.68
CA VAL A 108 -2.20 -10.27 9.52
C VAL A 108 -2.22 -11.13 10.77
N GLY A 109 -2.56 -10.55 11.93
CA GLY A 109 -2.57 -11.24 13.22
C GLY A 109 -1.17 -11.50 13.78
N ALA A 110 -0.16 -10.80 13.27
CA ALA A 110 1.21 -10.82 13.79
C ALA A 110 1.51 -9.51 14.51
N LYS A 111 2.30 -9.59 15.59
CA LYS A 111 2.82 -8.42 16.32
C LYS A 111 4.13 -7.98 15.67
N GLU A 112 4.52 -6.73 15.89
CA GLU A 112 5.85 -6.21 15.50
C GLU A 112 6.07 -6.21 13.97
N ILE A 113 5.06 -5.73 13.22
CA ILE A 113 5.18 -5.62 11.76
C ILE A 113 6.22 -4.55 11.37
N GLU A 114 7.31 -4.98 10.73
CA GLU A 114 8.37 -4.07 10.23
C GLU A 114 8.01 -3.43 8.88
N VAL A 115 7.06 -2.49 8.88
CA VAL A 115 6.65 -1.73 7.67
C VAL A 115 7.84 -0.98 7.05
N CYS A 116 8.75 -0.45 7.87
CA CYS A 116 9.96 0.24 7.38
C CYS A 116 10.88 -0.69 6.59
N GLU A 117 11.09 -1.92 7.08
CA GLU A 117 11.88 -2.91 6.36
C GLU A 117 11.21 -3.29 5.02
N SER A 118 9.89 -3.53 5.04
CA SER A 118 9.09 -3.78 3.83
C SER A 118 9.31 -2.71 2.76
N MET A 119 9.25 -1.42 3.15
CA MET A 119 9.46 -0.30 2.23
C MET A 119 10.87 -0.25 1.67
N GLU A 120 11.88 -0.50 2.51
CA GLU A 120 13.28 -0.46 2.11
C GLU A 120 13.62 -1.64 1.19
N MET A 121 13.09 -2.84 1.47
CA MET A 121 13.21 -3.99 0.58
C MET A 121 12.62 -3.68 -0.80
N ALA A 122 11.45 -3.04 -0.85
CA ALA A 122 10.84 -2.67 -2.13
C ALA A 122 11.74 -1.76 -2.96
N ARG A 123 12.37 -0.76 -2.34
CA ARG A 123 13.23 0.21 -3.01
C ARG A 123 14.57 -0.38 -3.44
N THR A 124 15.14 -1.25 -2.61
CA THR A 124 16.52 -1.72 -2.80
C THR A 124 16.60 -3.04 -3.56
N VAL A 125 15.57 -3.88 -3.51
CA VAL A 125 15.57 -5.23 -4.11
C VAL A 125 14.88 -5.25 -5.47
N LEU A 126 13.76 -4.54 -5.65
CA LEU A 126 13.03 -4.55 -6.91
C LEU A 126 13.65 -3.52 -7.86
N LEU A 127 14.08 -3.94 -9.05
CA LEU A 127 14.70 -3.02 -10.02
C LEU A 127 13.70 -2.16 -10.79
N PHE A 128 12.48 -2.66 -10.98
CA PHE A 128 11.50 -2.03 -11.85
C PHE A 128 10.45 -1.26 -11.05
N ALA A 129 10.07 -0.09 -11.57
CA ALA A 129 9.05 0.76 -10.98
C ALA A 129 7.68 0.07 -10.84
N SER A 130 7.33 -0.83 -11.76
CA SER A 130 6.02 -1.52 -11.74
C SER A 130 5.87 -2.46 -10.52
N PRO A 131 6.76 -3.44 -10.26
CA PRO A 131 6.78 -4.20 -9.01
C PRO A 131 6.87 -3.35 -7.73
N GLN A 132 7.65 -2.26 -7.75
CA GLN A 132 7.73 -1.33 -6.62
C GLN A 132 6.36 -0.69 -6.33
N ALA A 133 5.71 -0.12 -7.35
CA ALA A 133 4.40 0.50 -7.23
C ALA A 133 3.34 -0.51 -6.76
N GLN A 134 3.38 -1.74 -7.27
CA GLN A 134 2.49 -2.81 -6.82
C GLN A 134 2.69 -3.17 -5.35
N HIS A 135 3.95 -3.19 -4.88
CA HIS A 135 4.25 -3.39 -3.46
C HIS A 135 3.65 -2.28 -2.60
N PHE A 136 3.88 -1.02 -2.95
CA PHE A 136 3.29 0.11 -2.22
C PHE A 136 1.76 0.09 -2.28
N MET A 137 1.15 -0.31 -3.41
CA MET A 137 -0.30 -0.48 -3.48
C MET A 137 -0.83 -1.55 -2.52
N VAL A 138 -0.09 -2.63 -2.28
CA VAL A 138 -0.44 -3.62 -1.24
C VAL A 138 -0.27 -2.97 0.13
N LEU A 139 0.92 -2.43 0.41
CA LEU A 139 1.31 -1.86 1.71
C LEU A 139 0.34 -0.79 2.22
N TYR A 140 -0.06 0.13 1.35
CA TYR A 140 -1.02 1.19 1.66
C TYR A 140 -2.49 0.76 1.52
N ASN A 141 -2.75 -0.52 1.21
CA ASN A 141 -4.07 -1.09 0.97
C ASN A 141 -4.86 -0.28 -0.08
N LEU A 142 -4.24 0.02 -1.22
CA LEU A 142 -4.82 0.85 -2.28
C LEU A 142 -5.75 0.08 -3.22
N TYR A 143 -5.62 -1.25 -3.32
CA TYR A 143 -6.49 -2.09 -4.16
C TYR A 143 -7.97 -1.92 -3.83
N TYR A 144 -8.78 -1.81 -4.87
CA TYR A 144 -10.23 -1.66 -4.82
C TYR A 144 -10.94 -3.00 -4.65
N THR A 145 -10.68 -3.70 -3.53
CA THR A 145 -11.33 -4.99 -3.28
C THR A 145 -12.84 -4.82 -3.06
N PRO A 146 -13.67 -5.84 -3.32
CA PRO A 146 -15.13 -5.72 -3.13
C PRO A 146 -15.51 -5.26 -1.71
N ALA A 147 -14.86 -5.78 -0.66
CA ALA A 147 -15.09 -5.30 0.71
C ALA A 147 -14.75 -3.80 0.89
N LYS A 148 -13.67 -3.33 0.25
CA LYS A 148 -13.29 -1.91 0.29
C LYS A 148 -14.29 -1.03 -0.47
N ILE A 149 -14.76 -1.48 -1.63
CA ILE A 149 -15.76 -0.77 -2.43
C ILE A 149 -17.09 -0.66 -1.66
N ALA A 150 -17.51 -1.76 -1.03
CA ALA A 150 -18.74 -1.79 -0.24
C ALA A 150 -18.69 -0.86 0.98
N SER A 151 -17.51 -0.68 1.59
CA SER A 151 -17.32 0.29 2.68
C SER A 151 -17.61 1.74 2.29
N TRP A 152 -17.66 2.04 0.98
CA TRP A 152 -18.04 3.36 0.46
C TRP A 152 -19.52 3.49 0.14
N GLY A 153 -20.36 2.57 0.64
CA GLY A 153 -21.81 2.62 0.44
C GLY A 153 -22.25 2.24 -0.97
N LYS A 154 -21.39 1.60 -1.77
CA LYS A 154 -21.78 1.07 -3.07
C LYS A 154 -22.41 -0.31 -2.90
N THR A 155 -23.53 -0.54 -3.60
CA THR A 155 -24.26 -1.82 -3.70
C THR A 155 -23.48 -2.82 -4.57
N MET A 156 -22.28 -3.20 -4.14
CA MET A 156 -21.54 -4.34 -4.69
C MET A 156 -21.48 -5.46 -3.67
N GLY A 157 -21.52 -6.71 -4.13
CA GLY A 157 -21.35 -7.86 -3.27
C GLY A 157 -19.99 -7.81 -2.54
N ILE A 158 -20.00 -8.07 -1.23
CA ILE A 158 -18.79 -8.07 -0.40
C ILE A 158 -17.99 -9.38 -0.51
N MET A 159 -18.61 -10.40 -1.09
CA MET A 159 -18.09 -11.76 -1.12
C MET A 159 -16.93 -11.89 -2.12
N CYS A 160 -15.98 -12.76 -1.78
CA CYS A 160 -14.88 -13.12 -2.65
C CYS A 160 -15.37 -13.76 -3.95
N PRO A 161 -14.96 -13.26 -5.14
CA PRO A 161 -15.39 -13.84 -6.42
C PRO A 161 -14.86 -15.26 -6.65
N ARG A 162 -13.81 -15.68 -5.92
CA ARG A 162 -13.20 -17.01 -6.07
C ARG A 162 -13.86 -18.08 -5.20
N CYS A 163 -14.02 -17.81 -3.91
CA CYS A 163 -14.54 -18.79 -2.95
C CYS A 163 -16.01 -18.59 -2.62
N GLY A 164 -16.56 -17.39 -2.82
CA GLY A 164 -17.95 -17.06 -2.49
C GLY A 164 -18.31 -17.09 -0.99
N SER A 165 -17.36 -17.37 -0.10
CA SER A 165 -17.65 -17.70 1.31
C SER A 165 -17.21 -16.66 2.34
N GLN A 166 -16.22 -15.81 2.01
CA GLN A 166 -15.70 -14.79 2.93
C GLN A 166 -15.67 -13.41 2.28
N ASN A 167 -15.58 -12.38 3.13
CA ASN A 167 -15.41 -10.99 2.70
C ASN A 167 -14.13 -10.83 1.87
N ALA A 168 -14.26 -10.19 0.71
CA ALA A 168 -13.18 -9.94 -0.22
C ALA A 168 -12.33 -8.74 0.23
N ASP A 169 -11.70 -8.84 1.41
CA ASP A 169 -10.66 -7.90 1.81
C ASP A 169 -9.30 -8.23 1.16
N LEU A 170 -8.30 -7.37 1.36
CA LEU A 170 -6.99 -7.55 0.76
C LEU A 170 -6.30 -8.85 1.22
N CYS A 171 -6.39 -9.21 2.50
CA CYS A 171 -5.71 -10.37 3.06
C CYS A 171 -6.33 -11.66 2.55
N HIS A 172 -7.66 -11.71 2.49
CA HIS A 172 -8.39 -12.82 1.90
C HIS A 172 -8.04 -12.99 0.41
N MET A 173 -8.14 -11.91 -0.36
CA MET A 173 -7.94 -11.95 -1.82
C MET A 173 -6.51 -12.28 -2.24
N PHE A 174 -5.51 -11.99 -1.40
CA PHE A 174 -4.11 -12.23 -1.71
C PHE A 174 -3.52 -13.45 -1.01
N PHE A 175 -4.10 -13.94 0.08
CA PHE A 175 -3.47 -15.02 0.85
C PHE A 175 -4.47 -16.03 1.45
N GLN A 176 -5.49 -15.58 2.18
CA GLN A 176 -6.31 -16.50 3.00
C GLN A 176 -7.41 -17.24 2.22
N CYS A 177 -7.64 -16.91 0.96
CA CYS A 177 -8.65 -17.60 0.15
C CYS A 177 -8.26 -19.06 -0.09
N VAL A 178 -9.17 -19.99 0.25
CA VAL A 178 -8.99 -21.45 0.04
C VAL A 178 -8.65 -21.81 -1.41
N LYS A 179 -9.12 -21.03 -2.38
CA LYS A 179 -8.79 -21.24 -3.81
C LYS A 179 -7.31 -20.96 -4.13
N LEU A 180 -6.58 -20.25 -3.26
CA LEU A 180 -5.15 -20.00 -3.42
C LEU A 180 -4.26 -21.07 -2.77
N GLU A 181 -4.83 -21.96 -1.96
CA GLU A 181 -4.05 -22.90 -1.14
C GLU A 181 -3.13 -23.79 -1.99
N SER A 182 -3.64 -24.38 -3.07
CA SER A 182 -2.83 -25.21 -3.98
C SER A 182 -1.68 -24.43 -4.62
N LEU A 183 -1.89 -23.14 -4.94
CA LEU A 183 -0.86 -22.26 -5.49
C LEU A 183 0.20 -21.95 -4.43
N ILE A 184 -0.22 -21.57 -3.23
CA ILE A 184 0.66 -21.20 -2.11
C ILE A 184 1.52 -22.41 -1.71
N THR A 185 0.93 -23.60 -1.58
CA THR A 185 1.66 -24.83 -1.26
C THR A 185 2.66 -25.18 -2.35
N GLY A 186 2.26 -25.16 -3.63
CA GLY A 186 3.20 -25.41 -4.73
C GLY A 186 4.37 -24.42 -4.78
N ILE A 187 4.13 -23.14 -4.45
CA ILE A 187 5.17 -22.12 -4.33
C ILE A 187 6.07 -22.38 -3.11
N SER A 188 5.51 -22.73 -1.96
CA SER A 188 6.29 -23.09 -0.78
C SER A 188 7.21 -24.28 -1.07
N ASP A 189 6.70 -25.33 -1.72
CA ASP A 189 7.46 -26.53 -2.06
C ASP A 189 8.62 -26.25 -3.02
N ILE A 190 8.39 -25.45 -4.06
CA ILE A 190 9.47 -25.12 -5.01
C ILE A 190 10.52 -24.20 -4.36
N LEU A 191 10.10 -23.25 -3.52
CA LEU A 191 11.02 -22.37 -2.80
C LEU A 191 11.85 -23.16 -1.79
N LYS A 192 11.25 -24.16 -1.12
CA LYS A 192 11.97 -25.10 -0.26
C LYS A 192 13.06 -25.85 -1.02
N LYS A 193 12.77 -26.33 -2.25
CA LYS A 193 13.75 -27.00 -3.10
C LYS A 193 14.87 -26.06 -3.57
N ILE A 194 14.52 -24.84 -3.99
CA ILE A 194 15.48 -23.83 -4.48
C ILE A 194 16.42 -23.36 -3.36
N LEU A 195 15.86 -23.06 -2.19
CA LEU A 195 16.59 -22.48 -1.06
C LEU A 195 17.18 -23.51 -0.10
N LYS A 196 16.83 -24.80 -0.26
CA LYS A 196 17.23 -25.92 0.60
C LYS A 196 16.93 -25.68 2.09
N GLN A 197 15.83 -24.98 2.37
CA GLN A 197 15.35 -24.66 3.71
C GLN A 197 13.82 -24.72 3.74
N THR A 198 13.23 -25.05 4.87
CA THR A 198 11.77 -25.10 5.00
C THR A 198 11.20 -23.68 4.99
N ILE A 199 10.27 -23.40 4.07
CA ILE A 199 9.63 -22.09 3.92
C ILE A 199 8.14 -22.22 4.21
N TYR A 200 7.68 -21.57 5.26
CA TYR A 200 6.25 -21.40 5.55
C TYR A 200 5.82 -20.01 5.11
N LEU A 201 5.01 -19.93 4.06
CA LEU A 201 4.50 -18.65 3.56
C LEU A 201 3.49 -18.12 4.56
N THR A 202 3.83 -17.06 5.28
CA THR A 202 2.92 -16.35 6.19
C THR A 202 2.25 -15.18 5.45
N PRO A 203 1.10 -14.66 5.93
CA PRO A 203 0.50 -13.48 5.31
C PRO A 203 1.43 -12.27 5.35
N GLN A 204 2.27 -12.13 6.40
CA GLN A 204 3.29 -11.08 6.49
C GLN A 204 4.32 -11.19 5.36
N MET A 205 4.87 -12.38 5.14
CA MET A 205 5.84 -12.62 4.07
C MET A 205 5.21 -12.38 2.69
N VAL A 206 3.99 -12.85 2.46
CA VAL A 206 3.35 -12.74 1.14
C VAL A 206 2.95 -11.30 0.82
N LEU A 207 2.36 -10.59 1.79
CA LEU A 207 1.81 -9.24 1.57
C LEU A 207 2.90 -8.17 1.70
N LEU A 208 3.74 -8.26 2.73
CA LEU A 208 4.72 -7.25 3.11
C LEU A 208 6.15 -7.65 2.69
N GLY A 209 6.40 -8.91 2.34
CA GLY A 209 7.75 -9.35 1.99
C GLY A 209 8.72 -9.37 3.18
N VAL A 210 8.22 -9.16 4.39
CA VAL A 210 9.01 -9.22 5.62
C VAL A 210 8.97 -10.65 6.14
N ASP A 211 10.16 -11.21 6.37
CA ASP A 211 10.33 -12.50 7.02
C ASP A 211 11.56 -12.48 7.92
N HIS A 212 11.37 -12.98 9.14
CA HIS A 212 12.40 -13.10 10.18
C HIS A 212 12.85 -14.56 10.37
N ALA A 213 12.14 -15.54 9.80
CA ALA A 213 12.53 -16.95 9.87
C ALA A 213 13.76 -17.25 8.99
N VAL A 214 13.93 -16.51 7.89
CA VAL A 214 15.07 -16.68 6.98
C VAL A 214 16.20 -15.74 7.38
N CYS A 215 17.26 -16.30 7.98
CA CYS A 215 18.37 -15.50 8.52
C CYS A 215 19.27 -14.85 7.45
N ASN A 216 19.41 -15.47 6.28
CA ASN A 216 20.35 -15.01 5.25
C ASN A 216 19.73 -13.94 4.34
N SER A 217 20.35 -12.75 4.28
CA SER A 217 19.87 -11.61 3.48
C SER A 217 19.68 -11.93 2.00
N ARG A 218 20.52 -12.80 1.40
CA ARG A 218 20.36 -13.24 0.01
C ARG A 218 19.00 -13.92 -0.21
N ASP A 219 18.66 -14.85 0.68
CA ASP A 219 17.45 -15.68 0.55
C ASP A 219 16.21 -14.84 0.87
N ARG A 220 16.30 -13.92 1.84
CA ARG A 220 15.27 -12.90 2.09
C ARG A 220 14.99 -12.05 0.85
N TYR A 221 16.02 -11.60 0.14
CA TYR A 221 15.85 -10.81 -1.08
C TYR A 221 15.22 -11.64 -2.21
N PHE A 222 15.65 -12.88 -2.39
CA PHE A 222 15.05 -13.78 -3.37
C PHE A 222 13.57 -14.03 -3.07
N LEU A 223 13.23 -14.32 -1.81
CA LEU A 223 11.84 -14.49 -1.37
C LEU A 223 11.02 -13.23 -1.59
N PHE A 224 11.58 -12.04 -1.32
CA PHE A 224 10.91 -10.78 -1.59
C PHE A 224 10.54 -10.61 -3.06
N ILE A 225 11.46 -10.94 -3.98
CA ILE A 225 11.20 -10.92 -5.42
C ILE A 225 10.12 -11.95 -5.79
N ALA A 226 10.26 -13.19 -5.30
CA ALA A 226 9.31 -14.27 -5.55
C ALA A 226 7.88 -13.93 -5.09
N MET A 227 7.75 -13.31 -3.91
CA MET A 227 6.48 -12.84 -3.38
C MET A 227 5.97 -11.59 -4.10
N SER A 228 6.86 -10.75 -4.63
CA SER A 228 6.48 -9.65 -5.51
C SER A 228 5.80 -10.18 -6.78
N VAL A 229 6.39 -11.18 -7.42
CA VAL A 229 5.80 -11.85 -8.59
C VAL A 229 4.45 -12.50 -8.26
N PHE A 230 4.34 -13.14 -7.09
CA PHE A 230 3.07 -13.67 -6.60
C PHE A 230 2.01 -12.57 -6.48
N ARG A 231 2.32 -11.46 -5.81
CA ARG A 231 1.42 -10.30 -5.68
C ARG A 231 1.00 -9.77 -7.06
N SER A 232 1.92 -9.70 -8.02
CA SER A 232 1.61 -9.31 -9.41
C SER A 232 0.67 -10.29 -10.11
N CYS A 233 0.80 -11.60 -9.88
CA CYS A 233 -0.12 -12.62 -10.40
C CYS A 233 -1.54 -12.43 -9.86
N ILE A 234 -1.67 -12.34 -8.53
CA ILE A 234 -2.96 -12.11 -7.89
C ILE A 234 -3.57 -10.79 -8.37
N ALA A 235 -2.78 -9.71 -8.40
CA ALA A 235 -3.23 -8.40 -8.81
C ALA A 235 -3.63 -8.35 -10.30
N SER A 236 -3.11 -9.22 -11.17
CA SER A 236 -3.57 -9.29 -12.56
C SER A 236 -4.91 -10.01 -12.73
N LEU A 237 -5.24 -10.96 -11.84
CA LEU A 237 -6.46 -11.78 -11.89
C LEU A 237 -7.34 -11.55 -10.64
N TRP A 238 -7.35 -10.33 -10.12
CA TRP A 238 -7.99 -10.04 -8.83
C TRP A 238 -9.52 -10.02 -8.91
N ARG A 239 -10.09 -9.89 -10.11
CA ARG A 239 -11.54 -9.97 -10.36
C ARG A 239 -11.98 -11.33 -10.87
N ASP A 240 -11.03 -12.16 -11.30
CA ASP A 240 -11.33 -13.43 -11.92
C ASP A 240 -11.68 -14.47 -10.85
N ILE A 241 -12.60 -15.37 -11.22
CA ILE A 241 -13.04 -16.48 -10.37
C ILE A 241 -11.89 -17.47 -10.16
N ASP A 242 -11.10 -17.70 -11.22
CA ASP A 242 -9.98 -18.62 -11.19
C ASP A 242 -8.70 -17.95 -10.65
N PRO A 243 -8.00 -18.59 -9.68
CA PRO A 243 -6.72 -18.11 -9.20
C PRO A 243 -5.62 -18.28 -10.27
N PRO A 244 -4.51 -17.53 -10.17
CA PRO A 244 -3.35 -17.77 -11.02
C PRO A 244 -2.84 -19.22 -10.90
N ARG A 245 -2.38 -19.79 -12.00
CA ARG A 245 -1.77 -21.12 -12.01
C ARG A 245 -0.31 -21.04 -11.54
N PHE A 246 0.18 -22.12 -10.93
CA PHE A 246 1.60 -22.23 -10.54
C PHE A 246 2.55 -21.94 -11.72
N LYS A 247 2.27 -22.52 -12.90
CA LYS A 247 3.03 -22.28 -14.14
C LYS A 247 3.11 -20.79 -14.50
N GLN A 248 2.04 -20.02 -14.27
CA GLN A 248 2.01 -18.59 -14.57
C GLN A 248 2.92 -17.81 -13.61
N TRP A 249 2.87 -18.12 -12.32
CA TRP A 249 3.79 -17.53 -11.34
C TRP A 249 5.25 -17.89 -11.68
N PHE A 250 5.54 -19.16 -11.93
CA PHE A 250 6.90 -19.62 -12.21
C PHE A 250 7.45 -19.03 -13.51
N SER A 251 6.62 -18.94 -14.55
CA SER A 251 6.99 -18.29 -15.81
C SER A 251 7.33 -16.81 -15.60
N ARG A 252 6.55 -16.07 -14.80
CA ARG A 252 6.86 -14.66 -14.51
C ARG A 252 8.12 -14.50 -13.66
N LEU A 253 8.37 -15.44 -12.75
CA LEU A 253 9.61 -15.46 -11.96
C LEU A 253 10.83 -15.64 -12.88
N LEU A 254 10.77 -16.59 -13.83
CA LEU A 254 11.82 -16.78 -14.83
C LEU A 254 11.97 -15.55 -15.74
N SER A 255 10.87 -14.94 -16.18
CA SER A 255 10.94 -13.70 -16.95
C SER A 255 11.64 -12.58 -16.19
N MET A 256 11.37 -12.43 -14.88
CA MET A 256 12.07 -11.46 -14.03
C MET A 256 13.57 -11.79 -13.96
N TYR A 257 13.93 -13.05 -13.70
CA TYR A 257 15.32 -13.53 -13.67
C TYR A 257 16.07 -13.21 -14.97
N HIS A 258 15.48 -13.52 -16.14
CA HIS A 258 16.11 -13.26 -17.43
C HIS A 258 16.25 -11.77 -17.71
N LEU A 259 15.21 -10.98 -17.46
CA LEU A 259 15.23 -9.53 -17.68
C LEU A 259 16.29 -8.85 -16.81
N GLU A 260 16.35 -9.24 -15.55
CA GLU A 260 17.36 -8.78 -14.61
C GLU A 260 18.76 -9.16 -15.06
N ASN A 261 18.98 -10.40 -15.49
CA ASN A 261 20.27 -10.84 -16.04
C ASN A 261 20.72 -10.05 -17.27
N SER A 262 19.82 -9.81 -18.22
CA SER A 262 20.14 -9.00 -19.41
C SER A 262 20.48 -7.55 -19.06
N LEU A 263 19.86 -6.98 -18.04
CA LEU A 263 20.25 -5.64 -17.55
C LEU A 263 21.67 -5.63 -16.95
N TYR A 264 22.15 -6.73 -16.39
CA TYR A 264 23.53 -6.84 -15.87
C TYR A 264 24.56 -6.82 -16.98
N GLU A 265 24.31 -7.57 -18.05
CA GLU A 265 25.17 -7.58 -19.24
C GLU A 265 25.33 -6.16 -19.82
N LEU A 266 24.27 -5.34 -19.72
CA LEU A 266 24.28 -3.95 -20.20
C LEU A 266 24.93 -2.94 -19.24
N LYS A 267 24.77 -3.09 -17.91
CA LYS A 267 25.21 -2.09 -16.90
C LYS A 267 26.59 -2.35 -16.27
N GLY A 268 27.23 -3.48 -16.57
CA GLY A 268 28.59 -3.81 -16.11
C GLY A 268 28.69 -4.38 -14.69
N ALA A 269 29.93 -4.71 -14.28
CA ALA A 269 30.22 -5.66 -13.21
C ALA A 269 29.91 -5.23 -11.76
N ALA A 270 29.84 -3.92 -11.44
CA ALA A 270 29.70 -3.44 -10.06
C ALA A 270 28.24 -3.57 -9.53
N ALA A 271 27.23 -3.25 -10.35
CA ALA A 271 25.83 -3.42 -10.00
C ALA A 271 25.36 -4.90 -10.12
N GLY A 272 25.99 -5.67 -11.03
CA GLY A 272 25.62 -7.06 -11.30
C GLY A 272 25.94 -8.06 -10.18
N LYS A 273 26.97 -7.82 -9.36
CA LYS A 273 27.39 -8.77 -8.29
C LYS A 273 26.34 -9.01 -7.21
N ARG A 274 25.57 -7.98 -6.82
CA ARG A 274 24.49 -8.13 -5.84
C ARG A 274 23.39 -9.04 -6.37
N LEU A 275 23.12 -8.96 -7.66
CA LEU A 275 21.94 -9.56 -8.25
C LEU A 275 22.18 -10.98 -8.74
N THR A 276 23.35 -11.27 -9.29
CA THR A 276 23.82 -12.65 -9.47
C THR A 276 23.84 -13.39 -8.14
N ARG A 277 24.19 -12.72 -7.04
CA ARG A 277 24.11 -13.30 -5.70
C ARG A 277 22.67 -13.61 -5.29
N VAL A 278 21.71 -12.71 -5.49
CA VAL A 278 20.28 -12.93 -5.15
C VAL A 278 19.69 -14.09 -5.95
N TRP A 279 19.97 -14.18 -7.25
CA TRP A 279 19.46 -15.23 -8.11
C TRP A 279 20.27 -16.54 -8.09
N ALA A 280 21.38 -16.59 -7.36
CA ALA A 280 22.24 -17.77 -7.28
C ALA A 280 21.48 -19.06 -6.90
N PRO A 281 20.54 -19.07 -5.93
CA PRO A 281 19.78 -20.28 -5.59
C PRO A 281 18.96 -20.80 -6.77
N LEU A 282 18.25 -19.91 -7.48
CA LEU A 282 17.44 -20.28 -8.65
C LEU A 282 18.32 -20.78 -9.80
N SER A 283 19.44 -20.10 -10.06
CA SER A 283 20.40 -20.49 -11.12
C SER A 283 21.01 -21.88 -10.86
N ALA A 284 21.38 -22.16 -9.60
CA ALA A 284 21.90 -23.45 -9.19
C ALA A 284 20.84 -24.56 -9.30
N TRP A 285 19.58 -24.25 -8.95
CA TRP A 285 18.47 -25.18 -9.10
C TRP A 285 18.14 -25.49 -10.56
N LEU A 286 18.16 -24.48 -11.45
CA LEU A 286 17.92 -24.66 -12.88
C LEU A 286 19.03 -25.46 -13.59
N SER A 287 20.28 -25.34 -13.10
CA SER A 287 21.45 -26.06 -13.62
C SER A 287 21.60 -27.47 -13.04
N GLY A 288 20.86 -27.80 -11.98
CA GLY A 288 20.90 -29.12 -11.34
C GLY A 288 20.25 -30.23 -12.18
N PRO A 289 20.51 -31.51 -11.86
CA PRO A 289 19.81 -32.61 -12.49
C PRO A 289 18.30 -32.45 -12.24
N ARG A 290 17.52 -32.36 -13.32
CA ARG A 290 16.07 -32.20 -13.25
C ARG A 290 15.46 -33.49 -12.73
N GLU A 291 15.21 -33.58 -11.43
CA GLU A 291 14.16 -34.45 -10.94
C GLU A 291 12.85 -33.90 -11.50
N TYR A 292 12.33 -34.56 -12.53
CA TYR A 292 11.07 -34.21 -13.17
C TYR A 292 9.99 -34.16 -12.08
N VAL A 293 9.50 -32.96 -11.79
CA VAL A 293 8.30 -32.76 -10.99
C VAL A 293 7.13 -33.07 -11.90
N ASN A 294 6.57 -34.29 -11.75
CA ASN A 294 5.25 -34.66 -12.25
C ASN A 294 4.17 -33.86 -11.53
#